data_AF-A0A6G2DN26-F1
#
_entry.id   AF-A0A6G2DN26-F1
#
_cell.length_a   1.000
_cell.length_b   1.000
_cell.length_c   1.000
_cell.angle_alpha   90.00
_cell.angle_beta   90.00
_cell.angle_gamma   90.00
#
_symmetry.space_group_name_H-M   'P 1'
#
loop_
_entity.id
_entity.type
_entity.pdbx_description
1 polymer ?
#
loop_
_entity_poly.entity_id
_entity_poly.type
_entity_poly.pdbx_seq_one_letter_code
_entity_poly.pdbx_strand_id
1 'polypeptide(L)'
;LSNELDEVLSQVIVEMIDFYNIITVKRGLSQNKSHGDILQLLSDEVSISAKEFIYIVENQEIFVWFNKINPSLDSIFSTYELKMQDATISSSELEFLCDLLLYKTLDQGRYNVEGPLVLARYLLGCEFEVKNLRMIISALQNTIPFESIKERIRPHYGS
;
A
#
# COMPACT_ATOMS: atom_id res chain seq x y z
N LEU A 1 -16.73 7.22 18.91
CA LEU A 1 -15.70 8.27 19.13
C LEU A 1 -14.36 7.70 19.61
N SER A 2 -14.14 7.35 20.89
CA SER A 2 -12.85 6.77 21.33
C SER A 2 -12.51 5.43 20.68
N ASN A 3 -13.48 4.51 20.60
CA ASN A 3 -13.24 3.16 20.05
C ASN A 3 -13.09 3.15 18.52
N GLU A 4 -13.89 3.92 17.78
CA GLU A 4 -13.79 3.99 16.30
C GLU A 4 -12.47 4.63 15.83
N LEU A 5 -11.93 5.59 16.59
CA LEU A 5 -10.64 6.20 16.33
C LEU A 5 -9.50 5.18 16.44
N ASP A 6 -9.60 4.31 17.45
CA ASP A 6 -8.67 3.20 17.68
C ASP A 6 -8.80 2.14 16.57
N GLU A 7 -10.02 1.87 16.10
CA GLU A 7 -10.28 0.92 15.00
C GLU A 7 -9.68 1.38 13.67
N VAL A 8 -9.85 2.64 13.26
CA VAL A 8 -9.28 3.14 11.99
C VAL A 8 -7.75 3.18 12.04
N LEU A 9 -7.17 3.63 13.15
CA LEU A 9 -5.71 3.65 13.30
C LEU A 9 -5.13 2.22 13.37
N SER A 10 -5.82 1.31 14.05
CA SER A 10 -5.45 -0.11 14.07
C SER A 10 -5.50 -0.69 12.66
N GLN A 11 -6.56 -0.41 11.89
CA GLN A 11 -6.68 -0.85 10.50
C GLN A 11 -5.53 -0.32 9.64
N VAL A 12 -5.16 0.96 9.78
CA VAL A 12 -4.00 1.55 9.08
C VAL A 12 -2.70 0.81 9.42
N ILE A 13 -2.47 0.50 10.70
CA ILE A 13 -1.27 -0.24 11.13
C ILE A 13 -1.26 -1.65 10.52
N VAL A 14 -2.40 -2.34 10.53
CA VAL A 14 -2.57 -3.67 9.91
C VAL A 14 -2.24 -3.60 8.42
N GLU A 15 -2.84 -2.66 7.70
CA GLU A 15 -2.62 -2.47 6.27
C GLU A 15 -1.15 -2.18 5.96
N MET A 16 -0.50 -1.31 6.73
CA MET A 16 0.92 -1.00 6.58
C MET A 16 1.79 -2.24 6.75
N ILE A 17 1.54 -3.05 7.78
CA ILE A 17 2.33 -4.26 8.06
C ILE A 17 2.10 -5.32 6.98
N ASP A 18 0.85 -5.58 6.61
CA ASP A 18 0.54 -6.61 5.62
C ASP A 18 1.13 -6.26 4.25
N PHE A 19 0.99 -4.99 3.82
CA PHE A 19 1.60 -4.54 2.57
C PHE A 19 3.12 -4.59 2.64
N TYR A 20 3.73 -4.17 3.75
CA TYR A 20 5.17 -4.31 3.95
C TYR A 20 5.62 -5.77 3.78
N ASN A 21 4.91 -6.72 4.39
CA ASN A 21 5.24 -8.14 4.30
C ASN A 21 5.11 -8.65 2.87
N ILE A 22 3.98 -8.43 2.19
CA ILE A 22 3.76 -8.99 0.85
C ILE A 22 4.69 -8.36 -0.20
N ILE A 23 5.00 -7.06 -0.07
CA ILE A 23 5.97 -6.36 -0.92
C ILE A 23 7.38 -6.92 -0.69
N THR A 24 7.76 -7.14 0.57
CA THR A 24 9.06 -7.69 0.96
C THR A 24 9.25 -9.10 0.40
N VAL A 25 8.24 -9.97 0.56
CA VAL A 25 8.24 -11.32 -0.03
C VAL A 25 8.40 -11.24 -1.55
N LYS A 26 7.53 -10.48 -2.23
CA LYS A 26 7.55 -10.38 -3.70
C LYS A 26 8.90 -9.88 -4.22
N ARG A 27 9.48 -8.87 -3.55
CA ARG A 27 10.80 -8.33 -3.91
C ARG A 27 11.89 -9.37 -3.63
N GLY A 28 11.89 -10.01 -2.47
CA GLY A 28 12.88 -11.03 -2.11
C GLY A 28 12.90 -12.20 -3.09
N LEU A 29 11.73 -12.74 -3.43
CA LEU A 29 11.60 -13.83 -4.41
C LEU A 29 12.09 -13.40 -5.80
N SER A 30 11.75 -12.19 -6.26
CA SER A 30 12.24 -11.65 -7.54
C SER A 30 13.77 -11.49 -7.60
N GLN A 31 14.41 -11.40 -6.43
CA GLN A 31 15.86 -11.26 -6.27
C GLN A 31 16.55 -12.60 -5.94
N ASN A 32 15.84 -13.72 -6.05
CA ASN A 32 16.34 -15.07 -5.70
C ASN A 32 16.86 -15.18 -4.26
N LYS A 33 16.25 -14.46 -3.31
CA LYS A 33 16.58 -14.58 -1.88
C LYS A 33 15.99 -15.86 -1.31
N SER A 34 16.68 -16.44 -0.32
CA SER A 34 16.16 -17.63 0.36
C SER A 34 14.96 -17.27 1.23
N HIS A 35 14.07 -18.22 1.49
CA HIS A 35 12.95 -18.02 2.42
C HIS A 35 13.43 -17.62 3.82
N GLY A 36 14.56 -18.17 4.28
CA GLY A 36 15.16 -17.81 5.57
C GLY A 36 15.55 -16.33 5.64
N ASP A 37 16.16 -15.80 4.57
CA ASP A 37 16.53 -14.38 4.49
C ASP A 37 15.28 -13.48 4.44
N ILE A 38 14.25 -13.90 3.72
CA ILE A 38 12.98 -13.16 3.61
C ILE A 38 12.29 -13.10 4.98
N LEU A 39 12.13 -14.24 5.65
CA LEU A 39 11.43 -14.35 6.94
C LEU A 39 12.04 -13.46 8.01
N GLN A 40 13.36 -13.24 8.00
CA GLN A 40 14.03 -12.35 8.96
C GLN A 40 13.59 -10.88 8.85
N LEU A 41 13.03 -10.48 7.70
CA LEU A 41 12.57 -9.12 7.45
C LEU A 41 11.07 -8.94 7.70
N LEU A 42 10.31 -10.02 7.82
CA LEU A 42 8.85 -9.97 7.94
C LEU A 42 8.43 -9.71 9.39
N SER A 43 7.34 -8.98 9.55
CA SER A 43 6.63 -8.88 10.81
C SER A 43 5.69 -10.07 10.96
N ASP A 44 5.72 -10.76 12.09
CA ASP A 44 4.77 -11.86 12.41
C ASP A 44 3.50 -11.35 13.10
N GLU A 45 3.39 -10.04 13.29
CA GLU A 45 2.26 -9.43 13.97
C GLU A 45 1.15 -9.12 12.95
N VAL A 46 -0.08 -9.41 13.34
CA VAL A 46 -1.33 -8.81 12.85
C VAL A 46 -2.30 -9.72 12.06
N SER A 47 -2.18 -9.91 10.74
CA SER A 47 -3.27 -10.55 9.96
C SER A 47 -3.11 -12.05 9.70
N ILE A 48 -1.93 -12.46 9.23
CA ILE A 48 -1.54 -13.83 8.87
C ILE A 48 -0.05 -14.01 9.15
N SER A 49 0.41 -15.26 9.29
CA SER A 49 1.82 -15.55 9.58
C SER A 49 2.75 -15.10 8.45
N ALA A 50 4.01 -14.79 8.77
CA ALA A 50 5.03 -14.44 7.77
C ALA A 50 5.19 -15.51 6.67
N LYS A 51 5.04 -16.80 7.03
CA LYS A 51 5.07 -17.91 6.08
C LYS A 51 3.90 -17.91 5.10
N GLU A 52 2.73 -17.44 5.55
CA GLU A 52 1.54 -17.34 4.71
C GLU A 52 1.75 -16.31 3.58
N PHE A 53 2.42 -15.19 3.86
CA PHE A 53 2.76 -14.22 2.81
C PHE A 53 3.67 -14.82 1.72
N ILE A 54 4.62 -15.69 2.09
CA ILE A 54 5.44 -16.42 1.12
C ILE A 54 4.55 -17.31 0.25
N TYR A 55 3.68 -18.11 0.88
CA TYR A 55 2.73 -18.97 0.18
C TYR A 55 1.85 -18.17 -0.80
N ILE A 56 1.27 -17.05 -0.36
CA ILE A 56 0.41 -16.20 -1.18
C ILE A 56 1.11 -15.73 -2.45
N VAL A 57 2.36 -15.26 -2.34
CA VAL A 57 3.08 -14.73 -3.49
C VAL A 57 3.53 -15.85 -4.45
N GLU A 58 4.01 -16.98 -3.93
CA GLU A 58 4.44 -18.12 -4.76
C GLU A 58 3.28 -18.77 -5.52
N ASN A 59 2.11 -18.84 -4.90
CA ASN A 59 0.90 -19.41 -5.51
C ASN A 59 0.05 -18.38 -6.28
N GLN A 60 0.55 -17.15 -6.47
CA GLN A 60 -0.13 -16.08 -7.21
C GLN A 60 -1.51 -15.72 -6.61
N GLU A 61 -1.67 -15.86 -5.30
CA GLU A 61 -2.92 -15.60 -4.57
C GLU A 61 -3.03 -14.17 -4.04
N ILE A 62 -2.19 -13.23 -4.53
CA ILE A 62 -2.18 -11.83 -4.08
C ILE A 62 -3.57 -11.19 -4.21
N PHE A 63 -4.31 -11.50 -5.30
CA PHE A 63 -5.68 -11.02 -5.47
C PHE A 63 -6.62 -11.52 -4.38
N VAL A 64 -6.51 -12.80 -4.02
CA VAL A 64 -7.36 -13.42 -2.98
C VAL A 64 -7.10 -12.79 -1.62
N TRP A 65 -5.83 -12.54 -1.29
CA TRP A 65 -5.45 -11.81 -0.08
C TRP A 65 -5.98 -10.37 -0.10
N PHE A 66 -5.76 -9.63 -1.19
CA PHE A 66 -6.18 -8.23 -1.28
C PHE A 66 -7.70 -8.08 -1.15
N ASN A 67 -8.47 -8.95 -1.79
CA ASN A 67 -9.94 -8.93 -1.72
C ASN A 67 -10.47 -9.27 -0.31
N LYS A 68 -9.70 -9.99 0.52
CA LYS A 68 -10.07 -10.24 1.93
C LYS A 68 -9.92 -8.98 2.78
N ILE A 69 -8.85 -8.21 2.57
CA ILE A 69 -8.56 -7.01 3.37
C ILE A 69 -9.30 -5.77 2.85
N ASN A 70 -9.63 -5.73 1.56
CA ASN A 70 -10.43 -4.68 0.93
C ASN A 70 -11.58 -5.30 0.11
N PRO A 71 -12.68 -5.73 0.77
CA PRO A 71 -13.82 -6.34 0.09
C PRO A 71 -14.69 -5.33 -0.68
N SER A 72 -14.43 -4.04 -0.53
CA SER A 72 -15.19 -2.98 -1.20
C SER A 72 -14.77 -2.87 -2.66
N LEU A 73 -15.73 -3.03 -3.57
CA LEU A 73 -15.54 -2.77 -4.99
C LEU A 73 -15.37 -1.27 -5.22
N ASP A 74 -14.12 -0.85 -5.42
CA ASP A 74 -13.77 0.51 -5.79
C ASP A 74 -13.02 0.52 -7.11
N SER A 75 -13.54 1.28 -8.07
CA SER A 75 -12.95 1.45 -9.39
C SER A 75 -11.49 1.92 -9.36
N ILE A 76 -11.05 2.60 -8.30
CA ILE A 76 -9.67 3.06 -8.13
C ILE A 76 -8.70 1.86 -8.07
N PHE A 77 -9.16 0.70 -7.59
CA PHE A 77 -8.33 -0.50 -7.45
C PHE A 77 -8.40 -1.47 -8.63
N SER A 78 -9.39 -1.33 -9.51
CA SER A 78 -9.69 -2.34 -10.55
C SER A 78 -8.50 -2.66 -11.46
N THR A 79 -7.69 -1.67 -11.84
CA THR A 79 -6.48 -1.90 -12.65
C THR A 79 -5.45 -2.76 -11.91
N TYR A 80 -5.30 -2.58 -10.59
CA TYR A 80 -4.37 -3.35 -9.76
C TYR A 80 -4.93 -4.74 -9.48
N GLU A 81 -6.22 -4.87 -9.24
CA GLU A 81 -6.91 -6.15 -9.07
C GLU A 81 -6.73 -7.05 -10.31
N LEU A 82 -6.93 -6.51 -11.52
CA LEU A 82 -6.67 -7.23 -12.76
C LEU A 82 -5.20 -7.68 -12.87
N LYS A 83 -4.26 -6.79 -12.57
CA LYS A 83 -2.83 -7.13 -12.57
C LYS A 83 -2.46 -8.19 -11.53
N MET A 84 -3.15 -8.24 -10.38
CA MET A 84 -2.97 -9.30 -9.39
C MET A 84 -3.52 -10.63 -9.91
N GLN A 85 -4.70 -10.63 -10.53
CA GLN A 85 -5.31 -11.82 -11.14
C GLN A 85 -4.44 -12.40 -12.25
N ASP A 86 -3.84 -11.53 -13.07
CA ASP A 86 -2.93 -11.92 -14.16
C ASP A 86 -1.50 -12.22 -13.66
N ALA A 87 -1.23 -12.13 -12.35
CA ALA A 87 0.10 -12.26 -11.74
C ALA A 87 1.17 -11.31 -12.30
N THR A 88 0.77 -10.19 -12.90
CA THR A 88 1.66 -9.20 -13.53
C THR A 88 1.96 -8.00 -12.65
N ILE A 89 1.24 -7.82 -11.53
CA ILE A 89 1.47 -6.70 -10.61
C ILE A 89 2.93 -6.66 -10.15
N SER A 90 3.55 -5.49 -10.13
CA SER A 90 4.92 -5.27 -9.66
C SER A 90 4.97 -4.86 -8.19
N SER A 91 6.14 -4.99 -7.55
CA SER A 91 6.33 -4.52 -6.16
C SER A 91 6.08 -3.02 -6.02
N SER A 92 6.47 -2.21 -7.01
CA SER A 92 6.22 -0.76 -6.99
C SER A 92 4.74 -0.39 -7.16
N GLU A 93 3.97 -1.22 -7.85
CA GLU A 93 2.52 -1.03 -7.95
C GLU A 93 1.81 -1.43 -6.66
N LEU A 94 2.28 -2.46 -5.96
CA LEU A 94 1.81 -2.78 -4.61
C LEU A 94 2.14 -1.66 -3.60
N GLU A 95 3.31 -1.03 -3.71
CA GLU A 95 3.65 0.16 -2.88
C GLU A 95 2.67 1.31 -3.14
N PHE A 96 2.37 1.61 -4.40
CA PHE A 96 1.40 2.64 -4.75
C PHE A 96 -0.02 2.28 -4.32
N LEU A 97 -0.39 1.01 -4.44
CA LEU A 97 -1.68 0.52 -3.97
C LEU A 97 -1.83 0.64 -2.45
N CYS A 98 -0.77 0.36 -1.69
CA CYS A 98 -0.74 0.60 -0.24
C CYS A 98 -1.03 2.09 0.06
N ASP A 99 -0.32 3.00 -0.61
CA ASP A 99 -0.55 4.45 -0.46
C ASP A 99 -2.04 4.80 -0.73
N LEU A 100 -2.64 4.26 -1.81
CA LEU A 100 -4.06 4.50 -2.13
C LEU A 100 -5.03 3.92 -1.09
N LEU A 101 -4.76 2.72 -0.58
CA LEU A 101 -5.60 2.09 0.44
C LEU A 101 -5.55 2.89 1.75
N LEU A 102 -4.34 3.22 2.24
CA LEU A 102 -4.16 4.04 3.44
C LEU A 102 -4.84 5.39 3.32
N TYR A 103 -4.75 6.02 2.15
CA TYR A 103 -5.47 7.26 1.88
C TYR A 103 -6.98 7.09 2.07
N LYS A 104 -7.56 6.06 1.46
CA LYS A 104 -8.99 5.77 1.56
C LYS A 104 -9.41 5.43 2.98
N THR A 105 -8.63 4.61 3.69
CA THR A 105 -8.87 4.23 5.09
C THR A 105 -8.89 5.47 5.99
N LEU A 106 -7.92 6.38 5.83
CA LEU A 106 -7.87 7.63 6.59
C LEU A 106 -8.94 8.66 6.17
N ASP A 107 -9.39 8.65 4.91
CA ASP A 107 -10.42 9.57 4.42
C ASP A 107 -11.82 9.23 4.97
N GLN A 108 -12.04 7.99 5.47
CA GLN A 108 -13.25 7.65 6.23
C GLN A 108 -13.45 8.57 7.45
N GLY A 109 -12.35 9.06 8.02
CA GLY A 109 -12.35 10.00 9.14
C GLY A 109 -12.22 11.47 8.75
N ARG A 110 -12.39 11.84 7.48
CA ARG A 110 -12.18 13.21 6.97
C ARG A 110 -12.94 14.29 7.74
N TYR A 111 -14.12 13.96 8.28
CA TYR A 111 -14.96 14.89 9.04
C TYR A 111 -14.69 14.89 10.55
N ASN A 112 -13.83 13.99 11.03
CA ASN A 112 -13.37 14.00 12.41
C ASN A 112 -12.32 15.11 12.56
N VAL A 113 -12.69 16.20 13.22
CA VAL A 113 -11.84 17.40 13.38
C VAL A 113 -10.94 17.35 14.63
N GLU A 114 -11.05 16.29 15.44
CA GLU A 114 -10.28 16.13 16.68
C GLU A 114 -9.60 14.75 16.72
N GLY A 115 -8.42 14.70 17.34
CA GLY A 115 -7.71 13.46 17.64
C GLY A 115 -6.57 13.08 16.67
N PRO A 116 -5.88 11.96 16.95
CA PRO A 116 -4.69 11.51 16.22
C PRO A 116 -4.92 11.20 14.73
N LEU A 117 -6.16 10.93 14.32
CA LEU A 117 -6.49 10.61 12.92
C LEU A 117 -6.28 11.80 11.98
N VAL A 118 -6.57 13.03 12.43
CA VAL A 118 -6.29 14.25 11.67
C VAL A 118 -4.80 14.39 11.42
N LEU A 119 -3.98 14.09 12.44
CA LEU A 119 -2.53 14.13 12.34
C LEU A 119 -2.00 13.02 11.42
N ALA A 120 -2.52 11.80 11.52
CA ALA A 120 -2.15 10.70 10.64
C ALA A 120 -2.45 11.03 9.16
N ARG A 121 -3.66 11.55 8.88
CA ARG A 121 -4.06 11.99 7.53
C ARG A 121 -3.17 13.13 7.02
N TYR A 122 -2.84 14.09 7.88
CA TYR A 122 -1.93 15.18 7.54
C TYR A 122 -0.52 14.68 7.21
N LEU A 123 0.05 13.82 8.05
CA LEU A 123 1.38 13.24 7.83
C LEU A 123 1.43 12.41 6.54
N LEU A 124 0.40 11.60 6.27
CA LEU A 124 0.29 10.86 5.01
C LEU A 124 0.24 11.80 3.80
N GLY A 125 -0.54 12.88 3.89
CA GLY A 125 -0.61 13.91 2.86
C GLY A 125 0.75 14.56 2.59
N CYS A 126 1.47 14.95 3.64
CA CYS A 126 2.83 15.49 3.50
C CYS A 126 3.80 14.47 2.87
N GLU A 127 3.70 13.20 3.24
CA GLU A 127 4.51 12.13 2.64
C GLU A 127 4.23 11.99 1.15
N PHE A 128 2.96 12.06 0.74
CA PHE A 128 2.56 12.01 -0.67
C PHE A 128 3.07 13.20 -1.46
N GLU A 129 3.00 14.40 -0.91
CA GLU A 129 3.55 15.60 -1.53
C GLU A 129 5.06 15.46 -1.77
N VAL A 130 5.81 14.99 -0.77
CA VAL A 130 7.25 14.74 -0.90
C VAL A 130 7.55 13.66 -1.93
N LYS A 131 6.80 12.55 -1.93
CA LYS A 131 6.93 11.45 -2.92
C LYS A 131 6.63 11.96 -4.34
N ASN A 132 5.56 12.74 -4.51
CA ASN A 132 5.15 13.32 -5.79
C ASN A 132 6.20 14.31 -6.31
N LEU A 133 6.67 15.23 -5.47
CA LEU A 133 7.74 16.18 -5.84
C LEU A 133 9.01 15.45 -6.24
N ARG A 134 9.44 14.43 -5.48
CA ARG A 134 10.60 13.60 -5.83
C ARG A 134 10.41 12.92 -7.18
N MET A 135 9.22 12.36 -7.44
CA MET A 135 8.94 11.70 -8.72
C MET A 135 8.99 12.69 -9.89
N ILE A 136 8.39 13.88 -9.75
CA ILE A 136 8.41 14.93 -10.77
C ILE A 136 9.84 15.38 -11.06
N ILE A 137 10.63 15.66 -10.02
CA ILE A 137 12.03 16.08 -10.17
C ILE A 137 12.85 14.97 -10.86
N SER A 138 12.72 13.72 -10.43
CA SER A 138 13.40 12.59 -11.07
C SER A 138 13.00 12.42 -12.53
N ALA A 139 11.72 12.58 -12.87
CA ALA A 139 11.25 12.51 -14.25
C ALA A 139 11.85 13.63 -15.11
N LEU A 140 11.88 14.86 -14.59
CA LEU A 140 12.51 16.00 -15.26
C LEU A 140 14.01 15.77 -15.50
N GLN A 141 14.74 15.28 -14.49
CA GLN A 141 16.18 14.98 -14.62
C GLN A 141 16.47 13.88 -15.64
N ASN A 142 15.56 12.91 -15.78
CA ASN A 142 15.73 11.77 -16.68
C ASN A 142 14.99 11.96 -18.02
N THR A 143 14.46 13.15 -18.32
CA THR A 143 13.71 13.46 -19.54
C THR A 143 12.53 12.50 -19.79
N ILE A 144 11.89 12.03 -18.71
CA ILE A 144 10.72 11.15 -18.78
C ILE A 144 9.48 12.02 -19.02
N PRO A 145 8.61 11.70 -20.01
CA PRO A 145 7.39 12.45 -20.26
C PRO A 145 6.46 12.47 -19.04
N PHE A 146 5.84 13.63 -18.77
CA PHE A 146 4.92 13.79 -17.64
C PHE A 146 3.73 12.81 -17.70
N GLU A 147 3.19 12.55 -18.90
CA GLU A 147 2.09 11.60 -19.09
C GLU A 147 2.43 10.19 -18.57
N SER A 148 3.71 9.79 -18.62
CA SER A 148 4.17 8.49 -18.11
C SER A 148 4.22 8.40 -16.59
N ILE A 149 4.18 9.53 -15.87
CA ILE A 149 4.19 9.57 -14.39
C ILE A 149 2.87 10.05 -13.80
N LYS A 150 1.97 10.62 -14.60
CA LYS A 150 0.69 11.19 -14.17
C LYS A 150 -0.17 10.20 -13.40
N GLU A 151 -0.26 8.96 -13.87
CA GLU A 151 -1.04 7.89 -13.22
C GLU A 151 -0.42 7.40 -11.89
N ARG A 152 0.82 7.78 -11.61
CA ARG A 152 1.58 7.40 -10.39
C ARG A 152 1.65 8.53 -9.37
N ILE A 153 1.00 9.66 -9.65
CA ILE A 153 0.87 10.79 -8.71
C ILE A 153 -0.15 10.38 -7.66
N ARG A 154 0.25 10.48 -6.38
CA ARG A 154 -0.63 10.21 -5.24
C ARG A 154 -1.59 11.38 -5.01
N PRO A 155 -2.78 11.14 -4.42
CA PRO A 155 -3.69 12.20 -4.01
C PRO A 155 -3.00 13.26 -3.14
N HIS A 156 -3.47 14.50 -3.16
CA HIS A 156 -2.96 15.55 -2.29
C HIS A 156 -3.87 15.74 -1.07
N TYR A 157 -3.35 16.27 0.04
CA TYR A 157 -4.12 16.38 1.29
C TYR A 157 -5.47 17.13 1.13
N GLY A 158 -5.52 18.12 0.23
CA GLY A 158 -6.70 18.95 -0.04
C GLY A 158 -7.69 18.44 -1.11
N SER A 159 -7.50 17.24 -1.68
CA SER A 159 -8.40 16.66 -2.71
C SER A 159 -9.44 15.78 -2.06
#